data_AF-A0A2H5YCX7-F1
#
_entry.id   AF-A0A2H5YCX7-F1
#
_cell.length_a   1.000
_cell.length_b   1.000
_cell.length_c   1.000
_cell.angle_alpha   90.00
_cell.angle_beta   90.00
_cell.angle_gamma   90.00
#
_symmetry.space_group_name_H-M   'P 1'
#
loop_
_entity.id
_entity.type
_entity.pdbx_description
1 polymer ?
#
loop_
_entity_poly.entity_id
_entity_poly.type
_entity_poly.pdbx_seq_one_letter_code
_entity_poly.pdbx_strand_id
1 'polypeptide(L)'
;MARRGLPLLDVLPEYYPYRDEGCEVSPSCLNCPLPLCKYDDPEGYRRWQAQQRQERDRQIRDVRQREGLTVPQLAQRFGVSERTVFRALARGRADHHQKEQEGASPGHGLFG
;
A
#
# COMPACT_ATOMS: atom_id res chain seq x y z
N MET A 1 44.82 -7.11 43.96
CA MET A 1 45.04 -7.02 42.50
C MET A 1 44.16 -8.03 41.78
N ALA A 2 43.59 -7.61 40.65
CA ALA A 2 42.84 -8.38 39.64
C ALA A 2 41.59 -9.17 40.06
N ARG A 3 40.43 -8.50 40.09
CA ARG A 3 39.14 -9.19 39.88
C ARG A 3 39.07 -9.60 38.40
N ARG A 4 39.03 -10.91 38.17
CA ARG A 4 38.90 -11.55 36.85
C ARG A 4 37.66 -11.01 36.13
N GLY A 5 37.83 -10.69 34.84
CA GLY A 5 36.85 -10.01 33.99
C GLY A 5 35.49 -10.67 33.97
N LEU A 6 34.46 -9.88 34.31
CA LEU A 6 33.10 -10.15 33.87
C LEU A 6 33.04 -10.05 32.34
N PRO A 7 32.22 -10.89 31.69
CA PRO A 7 32.17 -10.96 30.24
C PRO A 7 31.63 -9.64 29.69
N LEU A 8 32.22 -9.18 28.60
CA LEU A 8 31.80 -8.04 27.77
C LEU A 8 30.46 -8.35 27.07
N LEU A 9 29.44 -8.79 27.81
CA LEU A 9 28.15 -9.23 27.25
C LEU A 9 27.04 -8.20 27.41
N ASP A 10 27.31 -7.06 28.05
CA ASP A 10 26.33 -5.97 28.24
C ASP A 10 26.88 -4.62 27.78
N VAL A 11 27.44 -4.53 26.57
CA VAL A 11 27.89 -3.24 25.98
C VAL A 11 27.08 -2.84 24.77
N LEU A 12 25.82 -3.27 24.71
CA LEU A 12 24.86 -2.54 23.91
C LEU A 12 24.82 -1.12 24.49
N PRO A 13 25.06 -0.06 23.70
CA PRO A 13 24.92 1.28 24.22
C PRO A 13 23.44 1.48 24.56
N GLU A 14 23.09 1.33 25.85
CA GLU A 14 21.75 1.65 26.36
C GLU A 14 21.38 3.12 26.17
N TYR A 15 22.33 3.92 25.67
CA TYR A 15 22.21 5.33 25.31
C TYR A 15 22.32 5.57 23.80
N TYR A 16 21.92 4.64 22.93
CA TYR A 16 21.65 5.03 21.54
C TYR A 16 20.26 5.70 21.50
N PRO A 17 20.18 7.03 21.34
CA PRO A 17 18.89 7.70 21.29
C PRO A 17 18.21 7.32 19.97
N TYR A 18 17.38 6.28 19.99
CA TYR A 18 16.48 5.98 18.88
C TYR A 18 15.50 7.14 18.74
N ARG A 19 15.76 7.99 17.76
CA ARG A 19 14.92 9.16 17.51
C ARG A 19 13.66 8.73 16.79
N ASP A 20 12.53 8.85 17.47
CA ASP A 20 11.22 8.62 16.88
C ASP A 20 10.76 9.86 16.10
N GLU A 21 11.43 10.13 14.97
CA GLU A 21 11.14 11.29 14.10
C GLU A 21 10.07 10.98 13.04
N GLY A 22 9.79 9.69 12.80
CA GLY A 22 8.85 9.27 11.76
C GLY A 22 9.33 9.59 10.33
N CYS A 23 8.41 9.50 9.37
CA CYS A 23 8.59 9.90 7.98
C CYS A 23 7.23 10.18 7.31
N GLU A 24 7.18 10.35 5.98
CA GLU A 24 5.93 10.60 5.23
C GLU A 24 4.91 9.46 5.33
N VAL A 25 5.31 8.28 5.82
CA VAL A 25 4.42 7.14 6.01
C VAL A 25 3.73 7.18 7.37
N SER A 26 4.43 7.64 8.40
CA SER A 26 3.93 7.75 9.77
C SER A 26 4.74 8.80 10.53
N PRO A 27 4.11 9.70 11.30
CA PRO A 27 4.82 10.68 12.12
C PRO A 27 5.63 10.05 13.27
N SER A 28 5.45 8.75 13.53
CA SER A 28 6.21 7.98 14.52
C SER A 28 6.61 6.62 13.92
N CYS A 29 7.91 6.31 13.96
CA CYS A 29 8.51 5.03 13.63
C CYS A 29 7.91 3.90 14.47
N LEU A 30 7.60 4.16 15.74
CA LEU A 30 7.03 3.16 16.66
C LEU A 30 5.58 2.79 16.32
N ASN A 31 4.87 3.67 15.60
CA ASN A 31 3.48 3.46 15.17
C ASN A 31 3.39 3.28 13.64
N CYS A 32 4.49 2.95 12.98
CA CYS A 32 4.53 2.83 11.53
C CYS A 32 3.71 1.61 11.07
N PRO A 33 2.78 1.78 10.10
CA PRO A 33 1.98 0.67 9.58
C PRO A 33 2.78 -0.27 8.67
N LEU A 34 4.04 0.04 8.35
CA LEU A 34 4.87 -0.80 7.51
C LEU A 34 5.40 -2.01 8.30
N PRO A 35 5.40 -3.22 7.70
CA PRO A 35 6.01 -4.38 8.33
C PRO A 35 7.54 -4.28 8.41
N LEU A 36 8.15 -3.49 7.52
CA LEU A 36 9.58 -3.18 7.49
C LEU A 36 9.79 -1.73 7.04
N CYS A 37 10.81 -1.06 7.59
CA CYS A 37 11.07 0.33 7.28
C CYS A 37 11.31 0.55 5.78
N LYS A 38 10.81 1.67 5.24
CA LYS A 38 10.99 2.01 3.82
C LYS A 38 12.46 2.17 3.39
N TYR A 39 13.35 2.46 4.35
CA TYR A 39 14.79 2.59 4.12
C TYR A 39 15.48 1.23 4.11
N ASP A 40 14.95 0.26 4.86
CA ASP A 40 15.48 -1.10 4.96
C ASP A 40 15.00 -1.98 3.80
N ASP A 41 13.73 -1.84 3.41
CA ASP A 41 13.17 -2.50 2.22
C ASP A 41 12.45 -1.51 1.29
N PRO A 42 13.20 -0.85 0.39
CA PRO A 42 12.63 0.03 -0.62
C PRO A 42 11.66 -0.69 -1.57
N GLU A 43 11.83 -1.99 -1.82
CA GLU A 43 10.92 -2.76 -2.67
C GLU A 43 9.58 -3.02 -1.99
N GLY A 44 9.62 -3.42 -0.72
CA GLY A 44 8.45 -3.57 0.13
C GLY A 44 7.65 -2.28 0.23
N TYR A 45 8.34 -1.15 0.41
CA TYR A 45 7.69 0.15 0.41
C TYR A 45 7.00 0.47 -0.93
N ARG A 46 7.65 0.21 -2.06
CA ARG A 46 7.04 0.39 -3.39
C ARG A 46 5.79 -0.48 -3.58
N ARG A 47 5.84 -1.76 -3.16
CA ARG A 47 4.69 -2.68 -3.19
C ARG A 47 3.56 -2.18 -2.29
N TRP A 48 3.87 -1.78 -1.07
CA TRP A 48 2.89 -1.24 -0.12
C TRP A 48 2.21 0.02 -0.68
N GLN A 49 2.97 0.97 -1.22
CA GLN A 49 2.39 2.15 -1.85
C GLN A 49 1.47 1.80 -3.03
N ALA A 50 1.84 0.79 -3.83
CA ALA A 50 1.00 0.33 -4.93
C ALA A 50 -0.34 -0.23 -4.42
N GLN A 51 -0.30 -1.04 -3.37
CA GLN A 51 -1.49 -1.58 -2.70
C GLN A 51 -2.38 -0.45 -2.16
N GLN A 52 -1.82 0.53 -1.45
CA GLN A 52 -2.57 1.68 -0.93
C GLN A 52 -3.24 2.50 -2.05
N ARG A 53 -2.54 2.69 -3.18
CA ARG A 53 -3.12 3.36 -4.36
C ARG A 53 -4.27 2.54 -4.95
N GLN A 54 -4.12 1.23 -5.07
CA GLN A 54 -5.16 0.35 -5.60
C GLN A 54 -6.41 0.34 -4.71
N GLU A 55 -6.22 0.27 -3.40
CA GLU A 55 -7.32 0.29 -2.45
C GLU A 55 -8.08 1.62 -2.48
N ARG A 56 -7.37 2.76 -2.48
CA ARG A 56 -8.02 4.06 -2.65
C ARG A 56 -8.78 4.15 -3.98
N ASP A 57 -8.17 3.70 -5.08
CA ASP A 57 -8.82 3.74 -6.40
C ASP A 57 -10.05 2.82 -6.47
N ARG A 58 -10.05 1.69 -5.73
CA ARG A 58 -11.22 0.85 -5.52
C ARG A 58 -12.31 1.59 -4.74
N GLN A 59 -11.98 2.21 -3.61
CA GLN A 59 -12.93 2.96 -2.79
C GLN A 59 -13.58 4.12 -3.57
N ILE A 60 -12.80 4.83 -4.40
CA ILE A 60 -13.33 5.89 -5.28
C ILE A 60 -14.37 5.32 -6.25
N ARG A 61 -14.12 4.15 -6.84
CA ARG A 61 -15.07 3.46 -7.73
C ARG A 61 -16.33 3.03 -6.99
N ASP A 62 -16.17 2.40 -5.83
CA ASP A 62 -17.28 1.90 -5.02
C ASP A 62 -18.20 3.04 -4.57
N VAL A 63 -17.64 4.16 -4.09
CA VAL A 63 -18.41 5.35 -3.72
C VAL A 63 -19.10 5.96 -4.94
N ARG A 64 -18.42 6.04 -6.10
CA ARG A 64 -19.04 6.54 -7.33
C ARG A 64 -20.25 5.72 -7.74
N GLN A 65 -20.16 4.38 -7.62
CA GLN A 65 -21.24 3.47 -7.98
C GLN A 65 -22.42 3.55 -7.01
N ARG A 66 -22.15 3.64 -5.70
CA ARG A 66 -23.18 3.66 -4.67
C ARG A 66 -23.91 4.99 -4.56
N GLU A 67 -23.18 6.10 -4.69
CA GLU A 67 -23.68 7.44 -4.38
C GLU A 67 -23.84 8.34 -5.63
N GLY A 68 -23.28 7.95 -6.78
CA GLY A 68 -23.39 8.72 -8.03
C GLY A 68 -22.63 10.05 -8.05
N LEU A 69 -21.78 10.33 -7.05
CA LEU A 69 -21.07 11.61 -6.88
C LEU A 69 -20.24 12.02 -8.10
N THR A 70 -20.27 13.29 -8.48
CA THR A 70 -19.45 13.85 -9.57
C THR A 70 -17.95 13.76 -9.31
N VAL A 71 -17.12 13.93 -10.36
CA VAL A 71 -15.66 13.85 -10.23
C VAL A 71 -15.09 14.92 -9.26
N PRO A 72 -15.54 16.19 -9.30
CA PRO A 72 -15.08 17.19 -8.33
C PRO A 72 -15.46 16.85 -6.88
N GLN A 73 -16.67 16.30 -6.66
CA GLN A 73 -17.12 15.89 -5.32
C GLN A 73 -16.29 14.72 -4.77
N LEU A 74 -15.94 13.75 -5.61
CA LEU A 74 -15.05 12.66 -5.23
C LEU A 74 -13.64 13.17 -4.93
N ALA A 75 -13.12 14.09 -5.74
CA ALA A 75 -11.81 14.69 -5.53
C ALA A 75 -11.73 15.38 -4.17
N GLN A 76 -12.74 16.18 -3.83
CA GLN A 76 -12.86 16.83 -2.53
C GLN A 76 -12.96 15.82 -1.38
N ARG A 77 -13.83 14.80 -1.50
CA ARG A 77 -14.05 13.81 -0.44
C ARG A 77 -12.81 12.98 -0.12
N PHE A 78 -12.04 12.61 -1.13
CA PHE A 78 -10.84 11.80 -0.96
C PHE A 78 -9.56 12.64 -0.81
N GLY A 79 -9.65 13.97 -0.85
CA GLY A 79 -8.49 14.86 -0.75
C GLY A 79 -7.48 14.67 -1.89
N VAL A 80 -7.94 14.33 -3.10
CA VAL A 80 -7.08 14.08 -4.26
C VAL A 80 -7.43 15.02 -5.41
N SER A 81 -6.53 15.14 -6.39
CA SER A 81 -6.83 15.88 -7.62
C SER A 81 -7.90 15.17 -8.46
N GLU A 82 -8.67 15.93 -9.25
CA GLU A 82 -9.62 15.38 -10.22
C GLU A 82 -8.94 14.41 -11.20
N ARG A 83 -7.69 14.69 -11.62
CA ARG A 83 -6.90 13.80 -12.47
C ARG A 83 -6.70 12.42 -11.84
N THR A 84 -6.54 12.34 -10.52
CA THR A 84 -6.44 11.06 -9.80
C THR A 84 -7.76 10.29 -9.88
N VAL A 85 -8.89 10.97 -9.68
CA VAL A 85 -10.22 10.36 -9.79
C VAL A 85 -10.47 9.84 -11.21
N PHE A 86 -10.17 10.63 -12.24
CA PHE A 86 -10.30 10.20 -13.63
C PHE A 86 -9.47 8.93 -13.92
N ARG A 87 -8.22 8.87 -13.44
CA ARG A 87 -7.37 7.68 -13.60
C ARG A 87 -7.92 6.46 -12.87
N ALA A 88 -8.43 6.63 -11.64
CA ALA A 88 -9.05 5.54 -10.88
C ALA A 88 -10.27 4.96 -11.62
N LEU A 89 -11.13 5.83 -12.16
CA LEU A 89 -12.31 5.43 -12.92
C LEU A 89 -11.97 4.80 -14.29
N ALA A 90 -10.86 5.20 -14.92
CA ALA A 90 -10.41 4.61 -16.18
C ALA A 90 -9.88 3.17 -15.99
N ARG A 91 -9.10 2.92 -14.92
CA ARG A 91 -8.54 1.59 -14.62
C ARG A 91 -9.63 0.54 -14.39
N GLY A 92 -10.70 0.89 -13.68
CA GLY A 92 -11.81 -0.05 -13.46
C GLY A 92 -12.56 -0.46 -14.72
N ARG A 93 -12.55 0.34 -15.78
CA ARG A 93 -13.12 -0.05 -17.08
C ARG A 93 -12.23 -1.05 -17.81
N ALA A 94 -10.91 -0.92 -17.70
CA ALA A 94 -9.96 -1.87 -18.28
C ALA A 94 -10.03 -3.24 -17.59
N ASP A 95 -10.15 -3.26 -16.25
CA ASP A 95 -10.27 -4.50 -15.47
C ASP A 95 -11.55 -5.29 -15.83
N HIS A 96 -12.68 -4.60 -16.09
CA HIS A 96 -13.94 -5.22 -16.51
C HIS A 96 -13.85 -5.88 -17.89
N HIS A 97 -13.10 -5.29 -18.82
CA HIS A 97 -12.97 -5.81 -20.19
C HIS A 97 -12.14 -7.10 -20.26
N GLN A 98 -11.23 -7.33 -19.32
CA GLN A 98 -10.42 -8.55 -19.26
C GLN A 98 -11.21 -9.75 -18.71
N LYS A 99 -12.10 -9.52 -17.74
CA LYS A 99 -12.94 -10.58 -17.14
C LYS A 99 -13.94 -11.22 -18.11
N GLU A 100 -14.41 -10.47 -19.11
CA GLU A 100 -15.35 -10.99 -20.13
C GLU A 100 -14.64 -11.88 -21.16
N GLN A 101 -13.32 -11.74 -21.35
CA GLN A 101 -12.55 -12.45 -22.37
C GLN A 101 -11.99 -13.80 -21.87
N GLU A 102 -11.90 -14.04 -20.56
CA GLU A 102 -11.44 -15.30 -19.96
C GLU A 102 -12.58 -16.32 -19.71
N GLY A 103 -13.85 -15.93 -19.92
CA GLY A 103 -15.02 -16.80 -19.76
C GLY A 103 -15.41 -17.63 -21.00
N ALA A 104 -14.74 -17.44 -22.14
CA ALA A 104 -15.00 -18.18 -23.37
C ALA A 104 -14.09 -19.42 -23.45
N SER A 105 -14.39 -20.44 -22.65
CA SER A 105 -13.71 -21.74 -22.78
C SER A 105 -14.18 -22.44 -24.06
N PRO A 106 -13.30 -22.87 -24.98
CA PRO A 106 -13.70 -23.69 -26.11
C PRO A 106 -14.11 -25.07 -25.58
N GLY A 107 -15.33 -25.50 -25.92
CA GLY A 107 -15.79 -26.85 -25.67
C GLY A 107 -14.85 -27.83 -26.35
N HIS A 108 -14.10 -28.60 -25.56
CA HIS A 108 -13.31 -29.71 -26.07
C HIS A 108 -14.27 -30.78 -26.60
N GLY A 109 -14.34 -30.87 -27.92
CA GLY A 109 -15.11 -31.88 -28.64
C GLY A 109 -14.67 -33.29 -28.26
N LEU A 110 -15.68 -34.12 -28.01
CA LEU A 110 -15.59 -35.57 -27.84
C LEU A 110 -14.89 -36.19 -29.05
N PHE A 111 -13.76 -36.86 -28.84
CA PHE A 111 -13.25 -37.86 -29.77
C PHE A 111 -13.92 -39.21 -29.43
N GLY A 112 -14.63 -39.75 -30.41
CA GLY A 112 -15.09 -41.15 -30.46
C GLY A 112 -14.15 -42.01 -31.29
#